data_AF-A0A971MRF4-F1
#
_entry.id   AF-A0A971MRF4-F1
#
_cell.length_a   1.000
_cell.length_b   1.000
_cell.length_c   1.000
_cell.angle_alpha   90.00
_cell.angle_beta   90.00
_cell.angle_gamma   90.00
#
_symmetry.space_group_name_H-M   'P 1'
#
loop_
_entity.id
_entity.type
_entity.pdbx_description
1 polymer ?
#
loop_
_entity_poly.entity_id
_entity_poly.type
_entity_poly.pdbx_seq_one_letter_code
_entity_poly.pdbx_strand_id
1 'polypeptide(L)'
;MVVEKVAIELSTAVRKNFSSSYISPTVLRQSSRKRKTNWYINLLKILFETGIIFLLSRFSLLGIIYPAGIGYCLVNREQKVPARIMLWVSLLLGSLTVRGFWESIGITGVVALFTLLQQMIAGGQKKSSKISVFIIWALLSTALGVLLEPSLNNILKVALELTISFLLAGIFQVGLDFISNPFRKSKKAVVALAVILLLSVGGTDQLMIDAWPLTDLVASMVLIFVAYLGGGGVGAAMGVSLGMVIGIATGGLTAMITLYSLIGFWGGFLKNLGKWGTTIGIGLGCYFIFQYLQPEVALIDQILPWSFGLGALIVTPKSCLTRITNYFPSDNRPVDPVLENNSVR
;
A
#
# COMPACT_ATOMS: atom_id res chain seq x y z
N MET A 1 -4.09 17.57 -69.32
CA MET A 1 -3.92 16.35 -68.48
C MET A 1 -3.22 16.61 -67.13
N VAL A 2 -2.24 17.54 -67.03
CA VAL A 2 -1.58 17.86 -65.73
C VAL A 2 -2.38 18.88 -64.89
N VAL A 3 -3.00 19.88 -65.51
CA VAL A 3 -3.78 20.93 -64.81
C VAL A 3 -5.08 20.39 -64.18
N GLU A 4 -5.70 19.39 -64.81
CA GLU A 4 -6.95 18.78 -64.37
C GLU A 4 -6.75 17.86 -63.15
N LYS A 5 -5.60 17.15 -63.08
CA LYS A 5 -5.22 16.36 -61.90
C LYS A 5 -4.94 17.24 -60.67
N VAL A 6 -4.29 18.39 -60.87
CA VAL A 6 -3.98 19.33 -59.78
C VAL A 6 -5.24 20.02 -59.25
N ALA A 7 -6.20 20.35 -60.13
CA ALA A 7 -7.49 20.92 -59.71
C ALA A 7 -8.35 19.92 -58.91
N ILE A 8 -8.32 18.63 -59.28
CA ILE A 8 -9.03 17.56 -58.55
C ILE A 8 -8.37 17.29 -57.19
N GLU A 9 -7.03 17.28 -57.11
CA GLU A 9 -6.32 17.13 -55.83
C GLU A 9 -6.48 18.33 -54.89
N LEU A 10 -6.48 19.57 -55.40
CA LEU A 10 -6.77 20.75 -54.58
C LEU A 10 -8.22 20.78 -54.10
N SER A 11 -9.19 20.43 -54.95
CA SER A 11 -10.61 20.41 -54.54
C SER A 11 -10.89 19.33 -53.49
N THR A 12 -10.21 18.18 -53.57
CA THR A 12 -10.32 17.10 -52.58
C THR A 12 -9.57 17.41 -51.28
N ALA A 13 -8.41 18.08 -51.34
CA ALA A 13 -7.68 18.54 -50.16
C ALA A 13 -8.43 19.65 -49.38
N VAL A 14 -9.03 20.61 -50.09
CA VAL A 14 -9.85 21.69 -49.47
C VAL A 14 -11.14 21.12 -48.87
N ARG A 15 -11.77 20.13 -49.51
CA ARG A 15 -12.97 19.45 -48.98
C ARG A 15 -12.67 18.58 -47.76
N LYS A 16 -11.48 17.98 -47.67
CA LYS A 16 -11.03 17.21 -46.50
C LYS A 16 -10.74 18.10 -45.29
N ASN A 17 -10.11 19.26 -45.50
CA ASN A 17 -9.83 20.22 -44.43
C ASN A 17 -11.09 20.91 -43.88
N PHE A 18 -12.13 21.14 -44.70
CA PHE A 18 -13.40 21.68 -44.21
C PHE A 18 -14.29 20.65 -43.49
N SER A 19 -14.07 19.35 -43.68
CA SER A 19 -14.78 18.30 -42.91
C SER A 19 -14.20 18.07 -41.50
N SER A 20 -12.99 18.58 -41.23
CA SER A 20 -12.28 18.43 -39.95
C SER A 20 -12.68 19.49 -38.90
N SER A 21 -13.44 20.52 -39.28
CA SER A 21 -13.79 21.64 -38.38
C SER A 21 -15.13 21.50 -37.65
N TYR A 22 -15.89 20.42 -37.86
CA TYR A 22 -17.02 20.09 -37.01
C TYR A 22 -16.65 18.94 -36.08
N ILE A 23 -15.85 19.26 -35.05
CA ILE A 23 -15.81 18.42 -33.86
C ILE A 23 -17.22 18.46 -33.26
N SER A 24 -18.01 17.41 -33.52
CA SER A 24 -19.36 17.30 -33.00
C SER A 24 -19.35 17.54 -31.48
N PRO A 25 -20.25 18.36 -30.92
CA PRO A 25 -20.28 18.66 -29.50
C PRO A 25 -20.44 17.40 -28.63
N THR A 26 -20.89 16.28 -29.20
CA THR A 26 -20.94 14.97 -28.53
C THR A 26 -19.54 14.36 -28.29
N VAL A 27 -18.57 14.53 -29.19
CA VAL A 27 -17.19 14.02 -29.03
C VAL A 27 -16.41 14.84 -28.00
N LEU A 28 -16.58 16.16 -27.97
CA LEU A 28 -16.03 17.02 -26.91
C LEU A 28 -16.70 16.78 -25.55
N ARG A 29 -18.00 16.47 -25.54
CA ARG A 29 -18.72 16.11 -24.31
C ARG A 29 -18.32 14.73 -23.80
N GLN A 30 -18.03 13.76 -24.68
CA GLN A 30 -17.50 12.45 -24.30
C GLN A 30 -16.03 12.51 -23.87
N SER A 31 -15.19 13.32 -24.52
CA SER A 31 -13.79 13.50 -24.13
C SER A 31 -13.67 14.27 -22.81
N SER A 32 -14.48 15.30 -22.58
CA SER A 32 -14.52 16.01 -21.29
C SER A 32 -15.12 15.16 -20.16
N ARG A 33 -16.11 14.29 -20.45
CA ARG A 33 -16.65 13.33 -19.48
C ARG A 33 -15.64 12.22 -19.16
N LYS A 34 -14.97 11.63 -20.16
CA LYS A 34 -13.83 10.70 -19.95
C LYS A 34 -12.65 11.36 -19.23
N ARG A 35 -12.37 12.65 -19.49
CA ARG A 35 -11.31 13.43 -18.84
C ARG A 35 -11.63 13.76 -17.38
N LYS A 36 -12.90 14.11 -17.07
CA LYS A 36 -13.37 14.30 -15.68
C LYS A 36 -13.37 12.97 -14.90
N THR A 37 -13.84 11.86 -15.50
CA THR A 37 -13.81 10.55 -14.85
C THR A 37 -12.37 10.07 -14.59
N ASN A 38 -11.45 10.23 -15.54
CA ASN A 38 -10.05 9.87 -15.34
C ASN A 38 -9.34 10.77 -14.31
N TRP A 39 -9.74 12.04 -14.19
CA TRP A 39 -9.18 12.93 -13.16
C TRP A 39 -9.58 12.49 -11.75
N TYR A 40 -10.86 12.17 -11.53
CA TYR A 40 -11.35 11.73 -10.22
C TYR A 40 -10.71 10.41 -9.77
N ILE A 41 -10.55 9.45 -10.69
CA ILE A 41 -9.89 8.16 -10.39
C ILE A 41 -8.41 8.38 -10.03
N ASN A 42 -7.71 9.25 -10.75
CA ASN A 42 -6.32 9.57 -10.44
C ASN A 42 -6.19 10.32 -9.10
N LEU A 43 -7.11 11.23 -8.80
CA LEU A 43 -7.15 11.95 -7.52
C LEU A 43 -7.35 10.97 -6.35
N LEU A 44 -8.35 10.08 -6.45
CA LEU A 44 -8.59 9.05 -5.42
C LEU A 44 -7.39 8.12 -5.24
N LYS A 45 -6.73 7.73 -6.33
CA LYS A 45 -5.51 6.91 -6.27
C LYS A 45 -4.40 7.64 -5.51
N ILE A 46 -4.16 8.91 -5.83
CA ILE A 46 -3.14 9.70 -5.14
C ILE A 46 -3.48 9.85 -3.66
N LEU A 47 -4.74 10.16 -3.32
CA LEU A 47 -5.21 10.29 -1.94
C LEU A 47 -5.02 8.99 -1.15
N PHE A 48 -5.32 7.85 -1.76
CA PHE A 48 -5.11 6.55 -1.14
C PHE A 48 -3.62 6.27 -0.89
N GLU A 49 -2.76 6.54 -1.86
CA GLU A 49 -1.31 6.38 -1.70
C GLU A 49 -0.75 7.32 -0.62
N THR A 50 -1.21 8.57 -0.55
CA THR A 50 -0.80 9.52 0.49
C THR A 50 -1.19 9.05 1.88
N GLY A 51 -2.40 8.48 2.04
CA GLY A 51 -2.85 7.91 3.31
C GLY A 51 -2.00 6.73 3.77
N ILE A 52 -1.62 5.84 2.83
CA ILE A 52 -0.71 4.71 3.13
C ILE A 52 0.66 5.24 3.58
N ILE A 53 1.23 6.22 2.88
CA ILE A 53 2.56 6.76 3.24
C ILE A 53 2.55 7.44 4.60
N PHE A 54 1.49 8.19 4.89
CA PHE A 54 1.30 8.79 6.22
C PHE A 54 1.38 7.72 7.31
N LEU A 55 0.62 6.63 7.18
CA LEU A 55 0.66 5.52 8.14
C LEU A 55 2.03 4.83 8.17
N LEU A 56 2.61 4.50 7.02
CA LEU A 56 3.93 3.85 6.94
C LEU A 56 5.04 4.72 7.57
N SER A 57 4.94 6.04 7.50
CA SER A 57 5.92 6.95 8.10
C SER A 57 5.85 7.03 9.63
N ARG A 58 4.71 6.63 10.21
CA ARG A 58 4.51 6.51 11.67
C ARG A 58 4.96 5.17 12.22
N PHE A 59 5.05 4.15 11.37
CA PHE A 59 5.41 2.80 11.80
C PHE A 59 6.79 2.78 12.46
N SER A 60 6.81 2.44 13.75
CA SER A 60 8.02 2.35 14.56
C SER A 60 8.44 0.89 14.76
N LEU A 61 9.73 0.63 14.61
CA LEU A 61 10.37 -0.59 15.11
C LEU A 61 11.07 -0.24 16.42
N LEU A 62 10.63 -0.91 17.50
CA LEU A 62 11.18 -0.73 18.85
C LEU A 62 11.12 0.73 19.34
N GLY A 63 10.21 1.56 18.80
CA GLY A 63 10.07 2.98 19.15
C GLY A 63 11.18 3.91 18.65
N ILE A 64 12.25 3.38 18.05
CA ILE A 64 13.47 4.16 17.72
C ILE A 64 13.64 4.34 16.21
N ILE A 65 13.21 3.37 15.40
CA ILE A 65 13.53 3.30 13.95
C ILE A 65 12.23 3.34 13.12
N TYR A 66 12.19 4.14 12.05
CA TYR A 66 10.96 4.35 11.25
C TYR A 66 11.20 4.13 9.74
N PRO A 67 11.50 2.89 9.30
CA PRO A 67 12.03 2.64 7.97
C PRO A 67 10.96 2.57 6.86
N ALA A 68 9.68 2.36 7.20
CA ALA A 68 8.67 1.98 6.23
C ALA A 68 8.23 3.13 5.31
N GLY A 69 7.93 4.31 5.85
CA GLY A 69 7.59 5.48 5.03
C GLY A 69 8.72 5.89 4.08
N ILE A 70 9.96 5.81 4.57
CA ILE A 70 11.17 6.03 3.77
C ILE A 70 11.25 5.02 2.63
N GLY A 71 11.18 3.72 2.95
CA GLY A 71 11.27 2.65 1.96
C GLY A 71 10.24 2.79 0.84
N TYR A 72 9.03 3.24 1.15
CA TYR A 72 8.00 3.51 0.13
C TYR A 72 8.41 4.65 -0.82
N CYS A 73 9.01 5.71 -0.30
CA CYS A 73 9.47 6.84 -1.11
C CYS A 73 10.73 6.54 -1.93
N LEU A 74 11.53 5.54 -1.52
CA LEU A 74 12.72 5.10 -2.27
C LEU A 74 12.38 4.30 -3.54
N VAL A 75 11.14 3.81 -3.66
CA VAL A 75 10.71 3.03 -4.83
C VAL A 75 10.87 3.87 -6.09
N ASN A 76 11.71 3.40 -7.01
CA ASN A 76 11.91 4.07 -8.29
C ASN A 76 10.67 3.88 -9.18
N ARG A 77 9.87 4.93 -9.29
CA ARG A 77 8.66 4.96 -10.11
C ARG A 77 8.53 6.28 -10.87
N GLU A 78 8.13 6.18 -12.13
CA GLU A 78 7.78 7.36 -12.92
C GLU A 78 6.47 7.95 -12.40
N GLN A 79 6.58 9.16 -11.86
CA GLN A 79 5.44 9.89 -11.32
C GLN A 79 5.48 11.33 -11.77
N LYS A 80 4.28 11.90 -11.93
CA LYS A 80 4.15 13.33 -12.14
C LYS A 80 4.65 14.07 -10.89
N VAL A 81 5.37 15.17 -11.11
CA VAL A 81 5.87 16.07 -10.06
C VAL A 81 4.83 16.36 -8.95
N PRO A 82 3.57 16.73 -9.23
CA PRO A 82 2.60 17.01 -8.17
C PRO A 82 2.29 15.79 -7.30
N ALA A 83 2.20 14.59 -7.88
CA ALA A 83 1.94 13.37 -7.11
C ALA A 83 3.11 13.09 -6.16
N ARG A 84 4.35 13.31 -6.62
CA ARG A 84 5.56 13.11 -5.82
C ARG A 84 5.65 14.08 -4.63
N ILE A 85 5.33 15.36 -4.86
CA ILE A 85 5.25 16.36 -3.79
C ILE A 85 4.24 15.94 -2.72
N MET A 86 3.08 15.42 -3.11
CA MET A 86 2.09 14.93 -2.14
C MET A 86 2.61 13.76 -1.29
N LEU A 87 3.48 12.90 -1.83
CA LEU A 87 4.12 11.83 -1.05
C LEU A 87 5.08 12.41 0.00
N TRP A 88 5.91 13.39 -0.37
CA TRP A 88 6.83 14.04 0.57
C TRP A 88 6.07 14.75 1.69
N VAL A 89 4.98 15.45 1.34
CA VAL A 89 4.10 16.08 2.34
C VAL A 89 3.51 15.02 3.28
N SER A 90 3.09 13.86 2.74
CA SER A 90 2.53 12.78 3.57
C SER A 90 3.57 12.15 4.50
N LEU A 91 4.78 11.94 3.99
CA LEU A 91 5.93 11.46 4.77
C LEU A 91 6.27 12.44 5.89
N LEU A 92 6.29 13.74 5.60
CA LEU A 92 6.55 14.79 6.58
C LEU A 92 5.47 14.83 7.65
N LEU A 93 4.19 14.82 7.25
CA LEU A 93 3.08 14.86 8.20
C LEU A 93 3.07 13.65 9.15
N GLY A 94 3.31 12.43 8.65
CA GLY A 94 3.32 11.27 9.53
C GLY A 94 4.59 11.18 10.38
N SER A 95 5.76 11.53 9.83
CA SER A 95 7.00 11.59 10.64
C SER A 95 6.93 12.65 11.74
N LEU A 96 6.33 13.81 11.49
CA LEU A 96 6.14 14.87 12.49
C LEU A 96 5.34 14.39 13.70
N THR A 97 4.42 13.45 13.52
CA THR A 97 3.62 12.92 14.64
C THR A 97 4.41 12.04 15.59
N VAL A 98 5.62 11.55 15.22
CA VAL A 98 6.36 10.59 16.05
C VAL A 98 7.84 10.94 16.27
N ARG A 99 8.53 11.57 15.30
CA ARG A 99 10.00 11.75 15.29
C ARG A 99 10.46 13.15 15.74
N GLY A 100 9.54 14.08 15.97
CA GLY A 100 9.86 15.48 16.27
C GLY A 100 10.20 16.32 15.04
N PHE A 101 10.24 17.64 15.20
CA PHE A 101 10.28 18.61 14.09
C PHE A 101 11.56 18.52 13.24
N TRP A 102 12.73 18.57 13.88
CA TRP A 102 14.02 18.63 13.18
C TRP A 102 14.36 17.34 12.45
N GLU A 103 14.17 16.17 13.08
CA GLU A 103 14.39 14.88 12.42
C GLU A 103 13.45 14.70 11.21
N SER A 104 12.17 15.06 11.34
CA SER A 104 11.18 14.88 10.28
C SER A 104 11.48 15.72 9.03
N ILE A 105 11.88 16.98 9.23
CA ILE A 105 12.27 17.87 8.12
C ILE A 105 13.56 17.36 7.47
N GLY A 106 14.56 16.97 8.26
CA GLY A 106 15.82 16.45 7.74
C GLY A 106 15.60 15.23 6.84
N ILE A 107 14.88 14.23 7.35
CA ILE A 107 14.63 12.97 6.63
C ILE A 107 13.78 13.20 5.38
N THR A 108 12.71 14.01 5.47
CA THR A 108 11.91 14.35 4.29
C THR A 108 12.75 15.08 3.26
N GLY A 109 13.61 16.01 3.69
CA GLY A 109 14.53 16.75 2.84
C GLY A 109 15.49 15.84 2.08
N VAL A 110 16.09 14.84 2.74
CA VAL A 110 16.97 13.88 2.07
C VAL A 110 16.22 12.94 1.15
N VAL A 111 15.02 12.49 1.50
CA VAL A 111 14.18 11.70 0.59
C VAL A 111 13.80 12.51 -0.65
N ALA A 112 13.47 13.79 -0.49
CA ALA A 112 13.18 14.70 -1.60
C ALA A 112 14.41 14.89 -2.50
N LEU A 113 15.57 15.19 -1.90
CA LEU A 113 16.83 15.33 -2.62
C LEU A 113 17.20 14.05 -3.39
N PHE A 114 17.11 12.90 -2.73
CA PHE A 114 17.37 11.60 -3.33
C PHE A 114 16.48 11.32 -4.55
N THR A 115 15.17 11.53 -4.41
CA THR A 115 14.22 11.27 -5.50
C THR A 115 14.37 12.26 -6.66
N LEU A 116 14.81 13.50 -6.41
CA LEU A 116 15.18 14.47 -7.44
C LEU A 116 16.46 14.05 -8.18
N LEU A 117 17.52 13.67 -7.44
CA LEU A 117 18.77 13.18 -8.01
C LEU A 117 18.54 11.95 -8.90
N GLN A 118 17.71 11.00 -8.44
CA GLN A 118 17.32 9.85 -9.24
C GLN A 118 16.68 10.25 -10.57
N GLN A 119 15.81 11.27 -10.57
CA GLN A 119 15.13 11.72 -11.78
C GLN A 119 16.10 12.37 -12.77
N MET A 120 17.07 13.14 -12.28
CA MET A 120 18.11 13.73 -13.11
C MET A 120 19.01 12.66 -13.76
N ILE A 121 19.39 11.64 -12.98
CA ILE A 121 20.22 10.52 -13.47
C ILE A 121 19.43 9.62 -14.44
N ALA A 122 18.18 9.31 -14.12
CA ALA A 122 17.31 8.48 -14.97
C ALA A 122 16.94 9.16 -16.29
N GLY A 123 16.86 10.50 -16.31
CA GLY A 123 16.71 11.28 -17.54
C GLY A 123 17.87 11.13 -18.53
N GLY A 124 19.03 10.65 -18.07
CA GLY A 124 20.22 10.39 -18.91
C GLY A 124 20.47 8.91 -19.22
N GLN A 125 20.03 7.97 -18.37
CA GLN A 125 20.24 6.53 -18.59
C GLN A 125 19.06 5.66 -18.12
N LYS A 126 18.59 4.76 -19.01
CA LYS A 126 17.41 3.90 -18.80
C LYS A 126 17.54 2.83 -17.71
N LYS A 127 18.72 2.60 -17.13
CA LYS A 127 18.95 1.59 -16.08
C LYS A 127 20.02 2.08 -15.10
N SER A 128 19.63 2.87 -14.10
CA SER A 128 20.45 3.02 -12.91
C SER A 128 20.56 1.66 -12.20
N SER A 129 21.78 1.25 -11.84
CA SER A 129 22.01 0.02 -11.07
C SER A 129 21.45 0.19 -9.66
N LYS A 130 20.76 -0.84 -9.14
CA LYS A 130 20.21 -0.85 -7.76
C LYS A 130 21.27 -0.52 -6.71
N ILE A 131 22.53 -0.87 -6.98
CA ILE A 131 23.68 -0.60 -6.11
C ILE A 131 23.98 0.90 -6.05
N SER A 132 23.96 1.60 -7.19
CA SER A 132 24.20 3.04 -7.22
C SER A 132 23.14 3.82 -6.43
N VAL A 133 21.89 3.37 -6.52
CA VAL A 133 20.77 3.91 -5.75
C VAL A 133 21.00 3.73 -4.24
N PHE A 134 21.44 2.54 -3.82
CA PHE A 134 21.74 2.29 -2.40
C PHE A 134 22.88 3.17 -1.88
N ILE A 135 23.96 3.34 -2.65
CA ILE A 135 25.12 4.15 -2.23
C ILE A 135 24.73 5.62 -2.05
N ILE A 136 23.95 6.19 -2.98
CA ILE A 136 23.49 7.58 -2.85
C ILE A 136 22.59 7.73 -1.62
N TRP A 137 21.67 6.79 -1.39
CA TRP A 137 20.83 6.78 -0.19
C TRP A 137 21.65 6.67 1.09
N ALA A 138 22.65 5.77 1.11
CA ALA A 138 23.60 5.56 2.19
C ALA A 138 24.31 6.85 2.58
N LEU A 139 24.94 7.50 1.59
CA LEU A 139 25.71 8.73 1.80
C LEU A 139 24.84 9.87 2.33
N LEU A 140 23.64 10.07 1.76
CA LEU A 140 22.75 11.15 2.19
C LEU A 140 22.22 10.94 3.61
N SER A 141 21.83 9.71 3.94
CA SER A 141 21.25 9.40 5.25
C SER A 141 22.30 9.44 6.35
N THR A 142 23.49 8.90 6.11
CA THR A 142 24.59 8.96 7.09
C THR A 142 25.09 10.40 7.29
N ALA A 143 25.17 11.20 6.21
CA ALA A 143 25.51 12.62 6.33
C ALA A 143 24.53 13.37 7.23
N LEU A 144 23.22 13.16 7.07
CA LEU A 144 22.23 13.75 7.97
C LEU A 144 22.36 13.27 9.40
N GLY A 145 22.57 11.97 9.62
CA GLY A 145 22.75 11.40 10.95
C GLY A 145 23.89 12.10 11.70
N VAL A 146 25.04 12.24 11.04
CA VAL A 146 26.22 12.90 11.62
C VAL A 146 25.97 14.40 11.85
N LEU A 147 25.25 15.08 10.96
CA LEU A 147 24.94 16.51 11.08
C LEU A 147 23.99 16.83 12.23
N LEU A 148 22.96 15.99 12.46
CA LEU A 148 21.98 16.21 13.52
C LEU A 148 22.55 15.88 14.89
N GLU A 149 23.19 14.72 15.02
CA GLU A 149 23.80 14.29 16.27
C GLU A 149 24.95 13.31 16.00
N PRO A 150 26.22 13.72 16.14
CA PRO A 150 27.37 12.86 15.91
C PRO A 150 27.63 11.93 17.10
N SER A 151 26.65 11.07 17.41
CA SER A 151 26.76 10.04 18.44
C SER A 151 26.82 8.64 17.82
N LEU A 152 27.58 7.72 18.42
CA LEU A 152 27.67 6.33 17.95
C LEU A 152 26.29 5.66 17.90
N ASN A 153 25.43 5.97 18.86
CA ASN A 153 24.06 5.46 18.92
C ASN A 153 23.23 5.93 17.72
N ASN A 154 23.35 7.21 17.34
CA ASN A 154 22.63 7.74 16.19
C ASN A 154 23.15 7.16 14.86
N ILE A 155 24.47 6.98 14.73
CA ILE A 155 25.06 6.33 13.55
C ILE A 155 24.54 4.89 13.40
N LEU A 156 24.46 4.12 14.49
CA LEU A 156 23.90 2.77 14.48
C LEU A 156 22.40 2.77 14.13
N LYS A 157 21.61 3.69 14.72
CA LYS A 157 20.18 3.89 14.40
C LYS A 157 19.99 4.14 12.90
N VAL A 158 20.76 5.07 12.33
CA VAL A 158 20.70 5.43 10.90
C VAL A 158 21.13 4.27 10.02
N ALA A 159 22.19 3.52 10.38
CA ALA A 159 22.64 2.37 9.61
C ALA A 159 21.58 1.25 9.53
N LEU A 160 20.90 0.97 10.66
CA LEU A 160 19.79 0.02 10.71
C LEU A 160 18.60 0.52 9.90
N GLU A 161 18.20 1.79 10.07
CA GLU A 161 17.10 2.38 9.32
C GLU A 161 17.33 2.35 7.82
N LEU A 162 18.55 2.63 7.39
CA LEU A 162 18.97 2.59 5.99
C LEU A 162 18.82 1.20 5.39
N THR A 163 19.30 0.19 6.10
CA THR A 163 19.29 -1.20 5.63
C THR A 163 17.85 -1.70 5.51
N ILE A 164 17.03 -1.46 6.53
CA ILE A 164 15.64 -1.92 6.56
C ILE A 164 14.80 -1.17 5.52
N SER A 165 14.96 0.16 5.39
CA SER A 165 14.22 0.96 4.40
C SER A 165 14.52 0.53 2.97
N PHE A 166 15.78 0.18 2.66
CA PHE A 166 16.14 -0.33 1.34
C PHE A 166 15.55 -1.71 1.03
N LEU A 167 15.55 -2.62 2.01
CA LEU A 167 14.91 -3.93 1.87
C LEU A 167 13.40 -3.79 1.64
N LEU A 168 12.75 -2.92 2.42
CA LEU A 168 11.32 -2.61 2.25
C LEU A 168 11.02 -1.99 0.90
N ALA A 169 11.88 -1.10 0.38
CA ALA A 169 11.72 -0.52 -0.95
C ALA A 169 11.63 -1.60 -2.05
N GLY A 170 12.45 -2.66 -1.95
CA GLY A 170 12.40 -3.79 -2.88
C GLY A 170 11.07 -4.56 -2.82
N ILE A 171 10.53 -4.76 -1.62
CA ILE A 171 9.22 -5.42 -1.42
C ILE A 171 8.09 -4.53 -1.97
N PHE A 172 8.11 -3.25 -1.60
CA PHE A 172 7.09 -2.29 -2.01
C PHE A 172 7.07 -2.05 -3.51
N GLN A 173 8.23 -2.09 -4.19
CA GLN A 173 8.28 -2.02 -5.65
C GLN A 173 7.40 -3.10 -6.30
N VAL A 174 7.50 -4.36 -5.85
CA VAL A 174 6.69 -5.46 -6.38
C VAL A 174 5.19 -5.25 -6.12
N GLY A 175 4.82 -4.73 -4.95
CA GLY A 175 3.43 -4.45 -4.59
C GLY A 175 2.84 -3.28 -5.40
N LEU A 176 3.61 -2.21 -5.58
CA LEU A 176 3.19 -1.01 -6.31
C LEU A 176 3.11 -1.27 -7.82
N ASP A 177 4.02 -2.06 -8.38
CA ASP A 177 3.96 -2.48 -9.78
C ASP A 177 2.66 -3.25 -10.07
N PHE A 178 2.20 -4.07 -9.13
CA PHE A 178 0.92 -4.77 -9.24
C PHE A 178 -0.29 -3.84 -9.14
N ILE A 179 -0.26 -2.82 -8.27
CA ILE A 179 -1.31 -1.79 -8.22
C ILE A 179 -1.39 -1.01 -9.54
N SER A 180 -0.25 -0.80 -10.22
CA SER A 180 -0.21 -0.12 -11.50
C SER A 180 -0.74 -0.98 -12.65
N ASN A 181 -0.43 -2.28 -12.65
CA ASN A 181 -0.76 -3.23 -13.72
C ASN A 181 -1.39 -4.51 -13.13
N PRO A 182 -2.68 -4.47 -12.76
CA PRO A 182 -3.33 -5.54 -12.00
C PRO A 182 -3.59 -6.82 -12.82
N PHE A 183 -3.36 -6.79 -14.14
CA PHE A 183 -3.47 -7.96 -15.01
C PHE A 183 -2.33 -8.97 -14.81
N ARG A 184 -1.21 -8.56 -14.22
CA ARG A 184 -0.07 -9.44 -13.94
C ARG A 184 -0.24 -10.12 -12.59
N LYS A 185 -1.08 -11.16 -12.53
CA LYS A 185 -1.27 -11.95 -11.30
C LYS A 185 0.05 -12.60 -10.88
N SER A 186 0.57 -12.21 -9.71
CA SER A 186 1.81 -12.76 -9.16
C SER A 186 1.64 -13.05 -7.68
N LYS A 187 1.98 -14.28 -7.26
CA LYS A 187 1.98 -14.67 -5.83
C LYS A 187 2.88 -13.74 -5.01
N LYS A 188 4.00 -13.27 -5.57
CA LYS A 188 4.92 -12.31 -4.92
C LYS A 188 4.28 -10.94 -4.68
N ALA A 189 3.42 -10.49 -5.59
CA ALA A 189 2.74 -9.20 -5.46
C ALA A 189 1.69 -9.20 -4.33
N VAL A 190 0.98 -10.32 -4.15
CA VAL A 190 0.03 -10.48 -3.05
C VAL A 190 0.74 -10.37 -1.70
N VAL A 191 1.89 -11.03 -1.55
CA VAL A 191 2.71 -10.95 -0.32
C VAL A 191 3.22 -9.53 -0.10
N ALA A 192 3.71 -8.85 -1.14
CA ALA A 192 4.16 -7.46 -1.03
C ALA A 192 3.04 -6.51 -0.60
N LEU A 193 1.82 -6.68 -1.14
CA LEU A 193 0.66 -5.91 -0.71
C LEU A 193 0.26 -6.21 0.73
N ALA A 194 0.33 -7.47 1.16
CA ALA A 194 0.10 -7.84 2.54
C ALA A 194 1.10 -7.14 3.47
N VAL A 195 2.39 -7.07 3.11
CA VAL A 195 3.40 -6.35 3.89
C VAL A 195 3.11 -4.85 3.97
N ILE A 196 2.75 -4.19 2.85
CA ILE A 196 2.36 -2.77 2.86
C ILE A 196 1.19 -2.56 3.83
N LEU A 197 0.19 -3.43 3.75
CA LEU A 197 -1.01 -3.34 4.58
C LEU A 197 -0.67 -3.56 6.06
N LEU A 198 0.07 -4.62 6.39
CA LEU A 198 0.51 -4.93 7.75
C LEU A 198 1.27 -3.78 8.40
N LEU A 199 2.25 -3.21 7.69
CA LEU A 199 3.03 -2.07 8.19
C LEU A 199 2.19 -0.80 8.31
N SER A 200 1.19 -0.61 7.43
CA SER A 200 0.24 0.49 7.55
C SER A 200 -0.64 0.36 8.81
N VAL A 201 -1.05 -0.86 9.17
CA VAL A 201 -1.74 -1.12 10.45
C VAL A 201 -0.81 -0.85 11.62
N GLY A 202 0.44 -1.29 11.58
CA GLY A 202 1.41 -0.94 12.63
C GLY A 202 1.63 0.57 12.78
N GLY A 203 1.46 1.34 11.70
CA GLY A 203 1.55 2.80 11.70
C GLY A 203 0.42 3.54 12.41
N THR A 204 -0.68 2.86 12.74
CA THR A 204 -1.76 3.46 13.55
C THR A 204 -1.45 3.45 15.03
N ASP A 205 -0.28 2.93 15.43
CA ASP A 205 0.16 2.96 16.82
C ASP A 205 0.13 4.38 17.39
N GLN A 206 -0.21 4.48 18.67
CA GLN A 206 -0.43 5.73 19.42
C GLN A 206 -1.57 6.63 18.90
N LEU A 207 -2.37 6.20 17.90
CA LEU A 207 -3.63 6.87 17.56
C LEU A 207 -4.74 6.36 18.48
N MET A 208 -5.33 7.28 19.23
CA MET A 208 -6.51 7.01 20.04
C MET A 208 -7.73 7.72 19.44
N ILE A 209 -8.83 6.99 19.30
CA ILE A 209 -10.14 7.60 19.11
C ILE A 209 -10.79 7.61 20.48
N ASP A 210 -10.86 8.78 21.09
CA ASP A 210 -11.32 8.97 22.46
C ASP A 210 -10.45 8.17 23.46
N ALA A 211 -10.91 7.00 23.92
CA ALA A 211 -10.17 6.10 24.81
C ALA A 211 -9.66 4.80 24.14
N TRP A 212 -9.92 4.60 22.84
CA TRP A 212 -9.73 3.31 22.19
C TRP A 212 -8.52 3.31 21.26
N PRO A 213 -7.63 2.31 21.34
CA PRO A 213 -6.50 2.19 20.43
C PRO A 213 -6.99 1.88 19.01
N LEU A 214 -6.72 2.79 18.07
CA LEU A 214 -7.12 2.64 16.67
C LEU A 214 -6.48 1.41 16.02
N THR A 215 -5.31 1.01 16.51
CA THR A 215 -4.57 -0.16 16.04
C THR A 215 -5.38 -1.44 16.10
N ASP A 216 -6.01 -1.73 17.24
CA ASP A 216 -6.79 -2.98 17.38
C ASP A 216 -8.06 -2.95 16.51
N LEU A 217 -8.66 -1.78 16.32
CA LEU A 217 -9.82 -1.61 15.44
C LEU A 217 -9.46 -1.87 13.98
N VAL A 218 -8.39 -1.26 13.48
CA VAL A 218 -7.96 -1.47 12.09
C VAL A 218 -7.43 -2.89 11.89
N ALA A 219 -6.67 -3.43 12.83
CA ALA A 219 -6.12 -4.78 12.77
C ALA A 219 -7.22 -5.84 12.73
N SER A 220 -8.22 -5.73 13.60
CA SER A 220 -9.36 -6.65 13.61
C SER A 220 -10.15 -6.59 12.31
N MET A 221 -10.45 -5.39 11.78
CA MET A 221 -11.10 -5.26 10.47
C MET A 221 -10.32 -5.98 9.37
N VAL A 222 -9.03 -5.66 9.24
CA VAL A 222 -8.14 -6.27 8.24
C VAL A 222 -8.13 -7.80 8.36
N LEU A 223 -7.93 -8.31 9.57
CA LEU A 223 -7.84 -9.75 9.81
C LEU A 223 -9.14 -10.45 9.41
N ILE A 224 -10.29 -9.88 9.76
CA ILE A 224 -11.61 -10.45 9.46
C ILE A 224 -11.85 -10.49 7.95
N PHE A 225 -11.52 -9.42 7.23
CA PHE A 225 -11.62 -9.39 5.77
C PHE A 225 -10.70 -10.43 5.13
N VAL A 226 -9.45 -10.54 5.58
CA VAL A 226 -8.48 -11.48 5.02
C VAL A 226 -8.85 -12.93 5.35
N ALA A 227 -9.33 -13.22 6.55
CA ALA A 227 -9.82 -14.53 6.95
C ALA A 227 -11.05 -14.95 6.13
N TYR A 228 -12.00 -14.04 5.91
CA TYR A 228 -13.16 -14.28 5.06
C TYR A 228 -12.77 -14.48 3.58
N LEU A 229 -11.79 -13.75 3.06
CA LEU A 229 -11.39 -13.85 1.64
C LEU A 229 -10.45 -15.04 1.39
N GLY A 230 -9.52 -15.32 2.29
CA GLY A 230 -8.44 -16.30 2.14
C GLY A 230 -8.67 -17.65 2.82
N GLY A 231 -9.62 -17.76 3.75
CA GLY A 231 -9.86 -18.99 4.53
C GLY A 231 -8.88 -19.17 5.70
N GLY A 232 -8.98 -20.30 6.40
CA GLY A 232 -8.31 -20.54 7.70
C GLY A 232 -6.79 -20.39 7.65
N GLY A 233 -6.12 -20.99 6.65
CA GLY A 233 -4.65 -20.91 6.55
C GLY A 233 -4.14 -19.49 6.28
N VAL A 234 -4.79 -18.75 5.39
CA VAL A 234 -4.43 -17.35 5.09
C VAL A 234 -4.78 -16.44 6.26
N GLY A 235 -5.91 -16.68 6.93
CA GLY A 235 -6.32 -15.97 8.15
C GLY A 235 -5.32 -16.17 9.29
N ALA A 236 -4.87 -17.40 9.53
CA ALA A 236 -3.84 -17.70 10.52
C ALA A 236 -2.50 -17.00 10.20
N ALA A 237 -2.04 -17.08 8.95
CA ALA A 237 -0.78 -16.44 8.53
C ALA A 237 -0.85 -14.90 8.67
N MET A 238 -1.97 -14.29 8.26
CA MET A 238 -2.20 -12.85 8.45
C MET A 238 -2.28 -12.50 9.95
N GLY A 239 -2.91 -13.34 10.76
CA GLY A 239 -3.00 -13.17 12.21
C GLY A 239 -1.64 -13.21 12.90
N VAL A 240 -0.78 -14.17 12.56
CA VAL A 240 0.62 -14.21 13.05
C VAL A 240 1.36 -12.94 12.64
N SER A 241 1.19 -12.50 11.39
CA SER A 241 1.88 -11.31 10.88
C SER A 241 1.42 -10.02 11.56
N LEU A 242 0.10 -9.85 11.77
CA LEU A 242 -0.47 -8.72 12.50
C LEU A 242 -0.02 -8.72 13.97
N GLY A 243 -0.11 -9.88 14.63
CA GLY A 243 0.33 -10.03 16.01
C GLY A 243 1.83 -9.77 16.19
N MET A 244 2.65 -10.09 15.19
CA MET A 244 4.08 -9.75 15.20
C MET A 244 4.29 -8.23 15.10
N VAL A 245 3.62 -7.57 14.14
CA VAL A 245 3.76 -6.12 13.93
C VAL A 245 3.27 -5.34 15.16
N ILE A 246 2.10 -5.70 15.70
CA ILE A 246 1.53 -5.04 16.88
C ILE A 246 2.33 -5.39 18.13
N GLY A 247 2.72 -6.65 18.30
CA GLY A 247 3.47 -7.12 19.46
C GLY A 247 4.87 -6.53 19.57
N ILE A 248 5.54 -6.21 18.46
CA ILE A 248 6.81 -5.46 18.45
C ILE A 248 6.59 -4.02 18.93
N ALA A 249 5.45 -3.41 18.59
CA ALA A 249 5.13 -2.04 19.00
C ALA A 249 4.73 -1.95 20.48
N THR A 250 3.95 -2.90 20.99
CA THR A 250 3.36 -2.85 22.35
C THR A 250 4.12 -3.65 23.41
N GLY A 251 5.10 -4.47 23.02
CA GLY A 251 5.92 -5.28 23.95
C GLY A 251 5.30 -6.64 24.33
N GLY A 252 4.17 -7.04 23.73
CA GLY A 252 3.42 -8.26 24.03
C GLY A 252 3.47 -9.33 22.94
N LEU A 253 4.65 -9.61 22.37
CA LEU A 253 4.79 -10.41 21.13
C LEU A 253 4.04 -11.76 21.14
N THR A 254 4.30 -12.61 22.13
CA THR A 254 3.71 -13.95 22.20
C THR A 254 2.19 -13.91 22.35
N ALA A 255 1.69 -13.00 23.20
CA ALA A 255 0.27 -12.84 23.44
C ALA A 255 -0.45 -12.35 22.18
N MET A 256 0.09 -11.33 21.52
CA MET A 256 -0.51 -10.76 20.31
C MET A 256 -0.49 -11.74 19.14
N ILE A 257 0.61 -12.46 18.93
CA ILE A 257 0.69 -13.51 17.89
C ILE A 257 -0.36 -14.58 18.15
N THR A 258 -0.47 -15.06 19.40
CA THR A 258 -1.44 -16.11 19.75
C THR A 258 -2.88 -15.62 19.55
N LEU A 259 -3.16 -14.38 20.00
CA LEU A 259 -4.48 -13.76 19.90
C LEU A 259 -4.95 -13.64 18.45
N TYR A 260 -4.18 -12.93 17.63
CA TYR A 260 -4.56 -12.65 16.24
C TYR A 260 -4.50 -13.91 15.35
N SER A 261 -3.58 -14.85 15.59
CA SER A 261 -3.48 -16.08 14.79
C SER A 261 -4.66 -17.04 15.00
N LEU A 262 -5.07 -17.27 16.24
CA LEU A 262 -6.20 -18.16 16.55
C LEU A 262 -7.52 -17.57 16.07
N ILE A 263 -7.76 -16.27 16.30
CA ILE A 263 -8.98 -15.60 15.82
C ILE A 263 -9.05 -15.62 14.29
N GLY A 264 -7.93 -15.35 13.61
CA GLY A 264 -7.83 -15.42 12.16
C GLY A 264 -8.05 -16.83 11.61
N PHE A 265 -7.51 -17.85 12.29
CA PHE A 265 -7.71 -19.25 11.95
C PHE A 265 -9.17 -19.65 12.06
N TRP A 266 -9.82 -19.45 13.21
CA TRP A 266 -11.21 -19.86 13.44
C TRP A 266 -12.18 -19.12 12.52
N GLY A 267 -11.99 -17.81 12.33
CA GLY A 267 -12.77 -17.02 11.38
C GLY A 267 -12.65 -17.49 9.94
N GLY A 268 -11.44 -17.87 9.52
CA GLY A 268 -11.20 -18.38 8.19
C GLY A 268 -11.61 -19.85 8.01
N PHE A 269 -11.56 -20.66 9.07
CA PHE A 269 -11.92 -22.09 9.05
C PHE A 269 -13.40 -22.27 8.73
N LEU A 270 -14.26 -21.45 9.34
CA LEU A 270 -15.71 -21.48 9.11
C LEU A 270 -16.17 -20.63 7.92
N LYS A 271 -15.25 -20.12 7.09
CA LYS A 271 -15.58 -19.34 5.88
C LYS A 271 -16.54 -20.07 4.92
N ASN A 272 -16.49 -21.40 4.86
CA ASN A 272 -17.34 -22.21 3.97
C ASN A 272 -18.84 -22.05 4.28
N LEU A 273 -19.20 -21.65 5.52
CA LEU A 273 -20.56 -21.33 5.92
C LEU A 273 -20.96 -19.87 5.55
N GLY A 274 -20.13 -19.18 4.77
CA GLY A 274 -20.33 -17.81 4.35
C GLY A 274 -20.00 -16.80 5.45
N LYS A 275 -20.62 -15.61 5.37
CA LYS A 275 -20.33 -14.49 6.28
C LYS A 275 -20.62 -14.85 7.74
N TRP A 276 -21.76 -15.48 7.97
CA TRP A 276 -22.19 -15.93 9.30
C TRP A 276 -21.24 -16.95 9.90
N GLY A 277 -20.71 -17.85 9.08
CA GLY A 277 -19.65 -18.78 9.46
C GLY A 277 -18.41 -18.08 10.02
N THR A 278 -17.88 -17.13 9.26
CA THR A 278 -16.72 -16.36 9.71
C THR A 278 -17.01 -15.56 10.98
N THR A 279 -18.19 -14.96 11.10
CA THR A 279 -18.62 -14.26 12.33
C THR A 279 -18.62 -15.19 13.54
N ILE A 280 -19.22 -16.37 13.42
CA ILE A 280 -19.25 -17.38 14.50
C ILE A 280 -17.82 -17.84 14.83
N GLY A 281 -16.99 -18.09 13.81
CA GLY A 281 -15.60 -18.52 14.00
C GLY A 281 -14.75 -17.50 14.75
N ILE A 282 -14.88 -16.21 14.42
CA ILE A 282 -14.20 -15.14 15.15
C ILE A 282 -14.70 -15.08 16.60
N GLY A 283 -16.01 -15.15 16.81
CA GLY A 283 -16.60 -15.19 18.15
C GLY A 283 -16.07 -16.36 19.00
N LEU A 284 -15.96 -17.55 18.41
CA LEU A 284 -15.35 -18.72 19.06
C LEU A 284 -13.87 -18.48 19.37
N GLY A 285 -13.10 -17.94 18.42
CA GLY A 285 -11.69 -17.61 18.62
C GLY A 285 -11.47 -16.63 19.78
N CYS A 286 -12.28 -15.56 19.85
CA CYS A 286 -12.26 -14.61 20.96
C CYS A 286 -12.62 -15.30 22.29
N TYR A 287 -13.68 -16.11 22.30
CA TYR A 287 -14.12 -16.84 23.49
C TYR A 287 -13.03 -17.76 24.03
N PHE A 288 -12.37 -18.54 23.17
CA PHE A 288 -11.26 -19.41 23.58
C PHE A 288 -10.10 -18.62 24.20
N ILE A 289 -9.76 -17.45 23.65
CA ILE A 289 -8.60 -16.69 24.12
C ILE A 289 -8.89 -15.98 25.45
N PHE A 290 -10.08 -15.40 25.60
CA PHE A 290 -10.47 -14.76 26.85
C PHE A 290 -10.59 -15.74 28.01
N GLN A 291 -11.09 -16.96 27.75
CA GLN A 291 -11.27 -17.96 28.80
C GLN A 291 -9.94 -18.59 29.25
N TYR A 292 -8.99 -18.82 28.33
CA TYR A 292 -7.82 -19.65 28.60
C TYR A 292 -6.48 -18.89 28.69
N LEU A 293 -6.34 -17.73 28.03
CA LEU A 293 -5.05 -17.03 27.90
C LEU A 293 -4.99 -15.67 28.59
N GLN A 294 -6.12 -14.95 28.72
CA GLN A 294 -6.15 -13.59 29.27
C GLN A 294 -7.35 -13.35 30.22
N PRO A 295 -7.43 -14.08 31.36
CA PRO A 295 -8.56 -13.96 32.28
C PRO A 295 -8.64 -12.62 33.01
N GLU A 296 -7.55 -11.86 33.11
CA GLU A 296 -7.45 -10.62 33.91
C GLU A 296 -7.64 -9.33 33.11
N VAL A 297 -7.79 -9.40 31.77
CA VAL A 297 -7.91 -8.18 30.95
C VAL A 297 -9.38 -7.74 30.88
N ALA A 298 -9.62 -6.43 30.99
CA ALA A 298 -10.94 -5.84 30.84
C ALA A 298 -11.58 -6.28 29.52
N LEU A 299 -12.61 -7.14 29.63
CA LEU A 299 -13.28 -7.77 28.49
C LEU A 299 -13.83 -6.74 27.48
N ILE A 300 -14.22 -5.56 27.96
CA ILE A 300 -14.86 -4.51 27.16
C ILE A 300 -13.88 -3.92 26.14
N ASP A 301 -12.64 -3.65 26.55
CA ASP A 301 -11.63 -3.00 25.71
C ASP A 301 -11.19 -3.89 24.54
N GLN A 302 -11.23 -5.20 24.75
CA GLN A 302 -10.88 -6.17 23.71
C GLN A 302 -12.06 -6.60 22.85
N ILE A 303 -13.31 -6.62 23.35
CA ILE A 303 -14.47 -7.08 22.56
C ILE A 303 -14.91 -6.05 21.51
N LEU A 304 -14.77 -4.75 21.79
CA LEU A 304 -15.25 -3.71 20.88
C LEU A 304 -14.57 -3.73 19.51
N PRO A 305 -13.22 -3.81 19.39
CA PRO A 305 -12.56 -3.87 18.08
C PRO A 305 -13.09 -5.00 17.19
N TRP A 306 -13.22 -6.21 17.74
CA TRP A 306 -13.77 -7.36 17.02
C TRP A 306 -15.23 -7.15 16.63
N SER A 307 -16.02 -6.51 17.49
CA SER A 307 -17.42 -6.20 17.19
C SER A 307 -17.56 -5.22 16.02
N PHE A 308 -16.72 -4.18 15.96
CA PHE A 308 -16.66 -3.26 14.82
C PHE A 308 -16.23 -3.96 13.54
N GLY A 309 -15.20 -4.81 13.61
CA GLY A 309 -14.74 -5.56 12.44
C GLY A 309 -15.79 -6.55 11.91
N LEU A 310 -16.53 -7.21 12.80
CA LEU A 310 -17.66 -8.07 12.44
C LEU A 310 -18.81 -7.28 11.82
N GLY A 311 -19.16 -6.14 12.42
CA GLY A 311 -20.15 -5.22 11.86
C GLY A 311 -19.79 -4.77 10.44
N ALA A 312 -18.53 -4.40 10.21
CA ALA A 312 -18.03 -4.01 8.90
C ALA A 312 -18.14 -5.15 7.86
N LEU A 313 -17.86 -6.40 8.24
CA LEU A 313 -18.00 -7.56 7.35
C LEU A 313 -19.46 -7.79 6.94
N ILE A 314 -20.39 -7.63 7.89
CA ILE A 314 -21.82 -7.82 7.64
C ILE A 314 -22.32 -6.75 6.67
N VAL A 315 -21.98 -5.48 6.92
CA VAL A 315 -22.37 -4.33 6.08
C VAL A 315 -21.76 -4.42 4.67
N THR A 316 -20.54 -4.93 4.53
CA THR A 316 -19.85 -4.97 3.23
C THR A 316 -20.53 -5.92 2.23
N PRO A 317 -21.10 -5.46 1.10
CA PRO A 317 -21.85 -6.33 0.19
C PRO A 317 -20.96 -7.42 -0.43
N LYS A 318 -21.53 -8.63 -0.63
CA LYS A 318 -20.80 -9.78 -1.19
C LYS A 318 -20.16 -9.47 -2.55
N SER A 319 -20.78 -8.62 -3.35
CA SER A 319 -20.31 -8.19 -4.68
C SER A 319 -18.94 -7.51 -4.67
N CYS A 320 -18.61 -6.76 -3.60
CA CYS A 320 -17.27 -6.17 -3.44
C CYS A 320 -16.22 -7.23 -3.12
N LEU A 321 -16.57 -8.19 -2.25
CA LEU A 321 -15.69 -9.28 -1.81
C LEU A 321 -15.36 -10.23 -2.97
N THR A 322 -16.32 -10.50 -3.87
CA THR A 322 -16.10 -11.30 -5.08
C THR A 322 -15.20 -10.61 -6.12
N ARG A 323 -15.18 -9.28 -6.16
CA ARG A 323 -14.25 -8.55 -7.05
C ARG A 323 -12.82 -8.63 -6.55
N ILE A 324 -12.61 -8.51 -5.24
CA ILE A 324 -11.29 -8.59 -4.62
C ILE A 324 -10.67 -10.00 -4.80
N THR A 325 -11.47 -11.05 -4.61
CA THR A 325 -11.02 -12.45 -4.80
C THR A 325 -10.53 -12.75 -6.21
N ASN A 326 -11.03 -12.08 -7.24
CA ASN A 326 -10.59 -12.29 -8.63
C ASN A 326 -9.16 -11.80 -8.90
N TYR A 327 -8.61 -10.92 -8.06
CA TYR A 327 -7.23 -10.44 -8.16
C TYR A 327 -6.22 -11.41 -7.54
N PHE A 328 -6.67 -12.31 -6.66
CA PHE A 328 -5.79 -13.34 -6.13
C PHE A 328 -5.54 -14.42 -7.20
N PRO A 329 -4.29 -14.87 -7.37
CA PRO A 329 -3.99 -16.02 -8.21
C PRO A 329 -4.65 -17.25 -7.55
N SER A 330 -5.69 -17.79 -8.17
CA SER A 330 -6.28 -19.06 -7.74
C SER A 330 -5.59 -20.18 -8.52
N ASP A 331 -5.10 -21.21 -7.83
CA ASP A 331 -4.52 -22.40 -8.50
C ASP A 331 -5.57 -23.17 -9.34
N ASN A 332 -6.88 -22.90 -9.21
CA ASN A 332 -7.96 -23.68 -9.83
C ASN A 332 -8.64 -23.02 -11.05
N ARG A 333 -8.05 -21.98 -11.66
CA ARG A 333 -8.58 -21.43 -12.93
C ARG A 333 -7.59 -21.76 -14.04
N PRO A 334 -7.98 -22.47 -15.11
CA PRO A 334 -7.12 -22.62 -16.27
C PRO A 334 -6.72 -21.22 -16.75
N VAL A 335 -5.42 -21.05 -17.01
CA VAL A 335 -4.89 -19.84 -17.62
C VAL A 335 -5.61 -19.69 -18.95
N ASP A 336 -6.37 -18.61 -19.13
CA ASP A 336 -7.00 -18.32 -20.43
C ASP A 336 -5.88 -18.28 -21.49
N PRO A 337 -5.90 -19.16 -22.51
CA PRO A 337 -4.82 -19.28 -23.49
C PRO A 337 -4.71 -18.09 -24.47
N VAL A 338 -5.46 -17.00 -24.24
CA VAL A 338 -5.63 -15.93 -25.22
C VAL A 338 -4.47 -14.91 -25.20
N LEU A 339 -3.59 -14.92 -24.19
CA LEU A 339 -2.49 -13.94 -24.09
C LEU A 339 -1.11 -14.45 -24.52
N GLU A 340 -0.94 -15.75 -24.83
CA GLU A 340 0.37 -16.30 -25.23
C GLU A 340 0.65 -16.14 -26.73
N ASN A 341 -0.37 -15.84 -27.55
CA ASN A 341 -0.21 -15.83 -29.01
C ASN A 341 0.08 -14.45 -29.64
N ASN A 342 0.21 -13.38 -28.82
CA ASN A 342 0.46 -12.02 -29.33
C ASN A 342 1.85 -11.44 -28.97
N SER A 343 2.75 -12.26 -28.41
CA SER A 343 4.15 -11.86 -28.16
C SER A 343 5.17 -12.57 -29.06
N VAL A 344 4.70 -13.26 -30.11
CA VAL A 344 5.57 -13.79 -31.16
C VAL A 344 5.03 -13.34 -32.52
N ARG A 345 5.36 -12.10 -32.88
CA ARG A 345 5.68 -11.69 -34.25
C ARG A 345 6.40 -10.35 -34.25
#